data_AF-A0A0Q7H2D4-F1
#
_entry.id   AF-A0A0Q7H2D4-F1
#
_cell.length_a   1.000
_cell.length_b   1.000
_cell.length_c   1.000
_cell.angle_alpha   90.00
_cell.angle_beta   90.00
_cell.angle_gamma   90.00
#
_symmetry.space_group_name_H-M   'P 1'
#
loop_
_entity.id
_entity.type
_entity.pdbx_description
1 polymer ?
#
loop_
_entity_poly.entity_id
_entity_poly.type
_entity_poly.pdbx_seq_one_letter_code
_entity_poly.pdbx_strand_id
1 'polypeptide(L)' 'MRIDDAASLSGVSSDLLSRLENGKPVTSDKLMLVLESLGLRMLVVPKSAIPAVEAALDPSAGEGR' A
#
# COMPACT_ATOMS: atom_id res chain seq x y z
N MET A 1 -13.01 5.61 7.38
CA MET A 1 -12.99 6.48 6.19
C MET A 1 -14.09 5.99 5.26
N ARG A 2 -14.98 6.86 4.75
CA ARG A 2 -15.92 6.41 3.72
C ARG A 2 -15.16 6.26 2.41
N ILE A 3 -15.57 5.32 1.57
CA ILE A 3 -14.86 5.00 0.32
C ILE A 3 -14.70 6.22 -0.59
N ASP A 4 -15.67 7.13 -0.59
CA ASP A 4 -15.64 8.36 -1.38
C ASP A 4 -14.58 9.35 -0.90
N ASP A 5 -14.35 9.44 0.41
CA ASP A 5 -13.30 10.30 0.98
C ASP A 5 -11.92 9.79 0.58
N ALA A 6 -11.73 8.47 0.63
CA ALA A 6 -10.48 7.82 0.26
C ALA A 6 -10.19 7.92 -1.24
N ALA A 7 -11.22 7.74 -2.06
CA ALA A 7 -11.13 7.90 -3.50
C ALA A 7 -10.79 9.35 -3.88
N SER A 8 -11.45 10.32 -3.22
CA SER A 8 -11.18 11.75 -3.40
C SER A 8 -9.75 12.12 -2.97
N LEU A 9 -9.30 11.65 -1.80
CA LEU A 9 -7.93 11.87 -1.32
C LEU A 9 -6.88 11.28 -2.26
N SER A 10 -7.16 10.12 -2.85
CA SER A 10 -6.26 9.41 -3.76
C SER A 10 -6.33 9.91 -5.21
N GLY A 11 -7.27 10.80 -5.56
CA GLY A 11 -7.51 11.21 -6.94
C GLY A 11 -7.99 10.08 -7.87
N VAL A 12 -8.73 9.10 -7.33
CA VAL A 12 -9.30 7.97 -8.08
C VAL A 12 -10.82 7.91 -7.91
N SER A 13 -11.51 7.07 -8.69
CA SER A 13 -12.95 6.88 -8.52
C SER A 13 -13.27 5.91 -7.37
N SER A 14 -14.45 6.05 -6.75
CA SER A 14 -14.92 5.10 -5.73
C SER A 14 -15.08 3.68 -6.27
N ASP A 15 -15.42 3.51 -7.56
CA ASP A 15 -15.42 2.21 -8.25
C ASP A 15 -14.03 1.58 -8.26
N LEU A 16 -12.99 2.37 -8.59
CA LEU A 16 -11.63 1.88 -8.62
C LEU A 16 -11.19 1.40 -7.24
N LEU A 17 -11.48 2.20 -6.22
CA LEU A 17 -11.13 1.86 -4.85
C LEU A 17 -11.90 0.64 -4.34
N SER A 18 -13.19 0.53 -4.70
CA SER A 18 -14.02 -0.64 -4.41
C SER A 18 -13.47 -1.90 -5.08
N ARG A 19 -13.06 -1.81 -6.35
CA ARG A 19 -12.41 -2.92 -7.05
C ARG A 19 -11.12 -3.34 -6.37
N LEU A 20 -10.26 -2.38 -6.00
CA LEU A 20 -9.02 -2.65 -5.29
C LEU A 20 -9.28 -3.37 -3.95
N GLU A 21 -10.23 -2.86 -3.15
CA GLU A 21 -10.64 -3.47 -1.88
C GLU A 21 -11.16 -4.90 -2.06
N ASN A 22 -11.89 -5.17 -3.15
CA ASN A 22 -12.45 -6.48 -3.47
C ASN A 22 -11.50 -7.38 -4.29
N GLY A 23 -10.21 -7.06 -4.35
CA GLY A 23 -9.19 -7.86 -5.06
C GLY A 23 -9.39 -7.97 -6.57
N LYS A 24 -10.17 -7.05 -7.16
CA LYS A 24 -10.37 -6.98 -8.61
C LYS A 24 -9.19 -6.24 -9.27
N PRO A 25 -8.88 -6.53 -10.54
CA PRO A 25 -7.79 -5.87 -11.24
C PRO A 25 -7.97 -4.34 -11.30
N VAL A 26 -6.88 -3.65 -10.98
CA VAL A 26 -6.67 -2.21 -11.21
C VAL A 26 -5.33 -2.02 -11.90
N THR A 27 -5.13 -0.89 -12.56
CA THR A 27 -3.86 -0.58 -13.21
C THR A 27 -2.82 -0.16 -12.17
N SER A 28 -1.55 -0.48 -12.44
CA SER A 28 -0.47 -0.21 -11.49
C SER A 28 -0.30 1.28 -11.19
N ASP A 29 -0.55 2.17 -12.15
CA ASP A 29 -0.51 3.63 -11.91
C ASP A 29 -1.52 4.06 -10.85
N LYS A 30 -2.73 3.47 -10.86
CA LYS A 30 -3.78 3.78 -9.90
C LYS A 30 -3.52 3.18 -8.52
N LEU A 31 -2.95 1.98 -8.47
CA LEU A 31 -2.46 1.41 -7.22
C LEU A 31 -1.40 2.31 -6.58
N MET A 32 -0.45 2.82 -7.36
CA MET A 32 0.59 3.71 -6.85
C MET A 32 0.04 5.04 -6.32
N LEU A 33 -0.99 5.62 -6.95
CA LEU A 33 -1.66 6.83 -6.43
C LEU A 33 -2.33 6.59 -5.07
N VAL A 34 -3.03 5.45 -4.93
CA VAL A 34 -3.68 5.09 -3.66
C VAL A 34 -2.63 4.90 -2.56
N LEU A 35 -1.56 4.15 -2.83
CA LEU A 35 -0.46 3.96 -1.85
C LEU A 35 0.17 5.29 -1.43
N GLU A 36 0.50 6.16 -2.39
CA GLU A 36 1.11 7.48 -2.12
C GLU A 36 0.21 8.34 -1.23
N SER A 37 -1.10 8.37 -1.49
CA SER A 37 -2.06 9.15 -0.68
C SER A 37 -2.18 8.67 0.77
N LEU A 38 -1.82 7.41 1.03
CA LEU A 38 -1.79 6.80 2.36
C LEU A 38 -0.41 6.90 3.03
N GLY A 39 0.57 7.53 2.38
CA GLY A 39 1.96 7.57 2.84
C GLY A 39 2.67 6.22 2.73
N LEU A 40 2.20 5.32 1.87
CA LEU A 40 2.73 3.97 1.67
C LEU A 40 3.53 3.88 0.36
N ARG A 41 4.44 2.92 0.30
CA ARG A 41 5.22 2.59 -0.90
C ARG A 41 5.29 1.08 -1.10
N MET A 42 5.31 0.65 -2.36
CA MET A 42 5.50 -0.77 -2.72
C MET A 42 6.98 -1.10 -2.88
N LEU A 43 7.42 -2.16 -2.20
CA LEU A 43 8.77 -2.73 -2.35
C LEU A 43 8.69 -4.06 -3.12
N VAL A 44 9.50 -4.20 -4.17
CA VAL A 44 9.61 -5.43 -4.96
C VAL A 44 10.99 -6.03 -4.73
N VAL A 45 11.04 -7.24 -4.19
CA VAL A 45 12.27 -7.96 -3.83
C VAL A 45 12.19 -9.43 -4.24
N PRO A 46 13.34 -10.13 -4.37
CA PRO A 46 13.35 -11.58 -4.46
C PRO A 46 12.62 -12.20 -3.25
N LYS A 47 11.86 -13.28 -3.47
CA LYS A 47 11.12 -13.96 -2.40
C LYS A 47 12.01 -14.42 -1.24
N SER A 48 13.26 -14.80 -1.53
CA SER A 48 14.26 -15.19 -0.53
C SER A 48 14.66 -14.06 0.41
N ALA A 49 14.44 -12.79 0.03
CA ALA A 49 14.76 -11.64 0.85
C ALA A 49 13.66 -11.26 1.86
N ILE A 50 12.47 -11.88 1.79
CA ILE A 50 11.32 -11.54 2.66
C ILE A 50 11.70 -11.57 4.16
N PRO A 51 12.35 -12.63 4.70
CA PRO A 51 12.68 -12.66 6.13
C PRO A 51 13.61 -11.52 6.57
N ALA A 52 14.55 -11.13 5.71
CA ALA A 52 15.47 -10.03 5.99
C ALA A 52 14.77 -8.66 5.94
N VAL A 53 13.83 -8.48 5.01
CA VAL A 53 13.01 -7.27 4.91
C VAL A 53 12.09 -7.13 6.11
N GLU A 54 11.41 -8.21 6.52
CA GLU A 54 10.54 -8.21 7.71
C GLU A 54 11.32 -7.84 8.98
N ALA A 55 12.50 -8.43 9.18
CA ALA A 55 13.37 -8.11 10.32
C ALA A 55 13.83 -6.64 10.33
N ALA A 56 14.08 -6.05 9.15
CA ALA A 56 14.50 -4.65 9.03
C ALA A 56 13.35 -3.64 9.21
N LEU A 57 12.11 -4.07 8.96
CA LEU A 57 10.91 -3.23 9.09
C LEU A 57 10.25 -3.32 10.48
N ASP A 58 10.71 -4.23 11.36
CA ASP A 58 10.20 -4.36 12.72
C ASP A 58 10.66 -3.17 13.57
N PRO A 59 9.75 -2.25 13.96
CA PRO A 59 10.10 -1.06 14.73
C PRO A 59 10.60 -1.40 16.15
N SER A 60 10.25 -2.57 16.68
CA SER A 60 10.68 -3.01 18.01
C SER A 60 12.15 -3.46 18.06
N ALA A 61 12.77 -3.69 16.90
CA ALA A 61 14.20 -4.04 16.79
C ALA A 61 15.15 -2.86 17.10
N GLY A 62 14.63 -1.63 17.19
CA GLY A 62 15.41 -0.40 17.37
C GLY A 62 15.43 0.21 18.78
N GLU A 63 14.52 -0.18 19.69
CA GLU A 63 14.40 0.44 21.03
C GLU A 63 15.39 -0.10 22.09
N GLY A 64 16.36 -0.91 21.68
CA GLY A 64 17.32 -1.58 22.58
C GLY A 64 18.79 -1.19 22.42
N ARG A 65 19.11 0.01 21.90
CA ARG A 65 20.50 0.48 21.76
C ARG A 65 20.71 1.92 22.20
#